data_AF-A0A498H1D5-F1
#
_entry.id   AF-A0A498H1D5-F1
#
_cell.length_a   1.000
_cell.length_b   1.000
_cell.length_c   1.000
_cell.angle_alpha   90.00
_cell.angle_beta   90.00
_cell.angle_gamma   90.00
#
_symmetry.space_group_name_H-M   'P 1'
#
loop_
_entity.id
_entity.type
_entity.pdbx_description
1 polymer ?
#
loop_
_entity_poly.entity_id
_entity_poly.type
_entity_poly.pdbx_seq_one_letter_code
_entity_poly.pdbx_strand_id
1 'polypeptide(L)'
;MNDTMEYPGALDLKEAVKSGNRDAIYAALHEVLLYKSVCRATPGLLDTVAVALDQDYKVAYMALQILHDAAIRQRVLPTDGEAFARQLKSVVLRFRDTPESRPIVRHALHVLASMGDDGVIEQLVYDAPRFDGGIVRKEEYCYPVMVALVVQNDEDLALLQEALANRGDLRAAEAIREIREYARDPEGYRENVREAQHRDVDIF
;
A
#
# COMPACT_ATOMS: atom_id res chain seq x y z
N MET A 1 14.53 -9.53 -29.46
CA MET A 1 14.88 -9.96 -28.09
C MET A 1 15.27 -8.70 -27.36
N ASN A 2 14.43 -8.18 -26.47
CA ASN A 2 14.82 -7.04 -25.64
C ASN A 2 15.69 -7.60 -24.52
N ASP A 3 16.99 -7.32 -24.59
CA ASP A 3 17.90 -7.52 -23.46
C ASP A 3 17.31 -6.76 -22.28
N THR A 4 16.84 -7.51 -21.28
CA THR A 4 16.35 -6.93 -20.05
C THR A 4 17.59 -6.49 -19.28
N MET A 5 17.86 -5.19 -19.25
CA MET A 5 19.01 -4.64 -18.54
C MET A 5 18.81 -4.92 -17.04
N GLU A 6 19.65 -5.80 -16.49
CA GLU A 6 19.70 -6.04 -15.04
C GLU A 6 20.18 -4.76 -14.34
N TYR A 7 19.70 -4.56 -13.11
CA TYR A 7 20.03 -3.37 -12.33
C TYR A 7 21.53 -3.35 -11.97
N PRO A 8 22.32 -2.37 -12.44
CA PRO A 8 23.78 -2.37 -12.29
C PRO A 8 24.25 -2.23 -10.83
N GLY A 9 23.45 -1.60 -9.96
CA GLY A 9 23.77 -1.42 -8.53
C GLY A 9 23.29 -2.55 -7.62
N ALA A 10 22.86 -3.71 -8.15
CA ALA A 10 22.30 -4.79 -7.32
C ALA A 10 23.33 -5.33 -6.31
N LEU A 11 24.61 -5.33 -6.72
CA LEU A 11 25.72 -5.71 -5.85
C LEU A 11 25.92 -4.69 -4.73
N ASP A 12 25.88 -3.40 -5.06
CA ASP A 12 26.07 -2.30 -4.11
C ASP A 12 24.97 -2.27 -3.05
N LEU A 13 23.71 -2.51 -3.43
CA LEU A 13 22.62 -2.65 -2.45
C LEU A 13 22.85 -3.83 -1.50
N LYS A 14 23.28 -4.98 -2.03
CA LYS A 14 23.52 -6.17 -1.22
C LYS A 14 24.67 -5.94 -0.23
N GLU A 15 25.72 -5.25 -0.64
CA GLU A 15 26.83 -4.86 0.24
C GLU A 15 26.40 -3.82 1.28
N ALA A 16 25.63 -2.81 0.87
CA ALA A 16 25.08 -1.80 1.77
C ALA A 16 24.21 -2.43 2.86
N VAL A 17 23.28 -3.32 2.50
CA VAL A 17 22.43 -4.05 3.45
C VAL A 17 23.26 -4.90 4.41
N LYS A 18 24.27 -5.62 3.92
CA LYS A 18 25.18 -6.40 4.77
C LYS A 18 25.97 -5.56 5.76
N SER A 19 26.34 -4.34 5.37
CA SER A 19 27.10 -3.43 6.24
C SER A 19 26.27 -2.93 7.43
N GLY A 20 24.94 -2.95 7.32
CA GLY A 20 24.03 -2.34 8.30
C GLY A 20 24.13 -0.81 8.36
N ASN A 21 24.94 -0.18 7.50
CA ASN A 21 25.07 1.26 7.46
C ASN A 21 23.83 1.89 6.81
N ARG A 22 23.01 2.54 7.63
CA ARG A 22 21.77 3.21 7.22
C ARG A 22 21.95 4.14 6.02
N ASP A 23 23.00 4.96 6.01
CA ASP A 23 23.22 5.94 4.95
C ASP A 23 23.62 5.26 3.64
N ALA A 24 24.42 4.19 3.73
CA ALA A 24 24.77 3.36 2.57
C ALA A 24 23.53 2.66 2.00
N ILE A 25 22.67 2.10 2.86
CA ILE A 25 21.42 1.45 2.44
C ILE A 25 20.51 2.48 1.76
N TYR A 26 20.34 3.65 2.37
CA TYR A 26 19.51 4.71 1.79
C TYR A 26 20.02 5.18 0.43
N ALA A 27 21.33 5.37 0.28
CA ALA A 27 21.94 5.76 -0.99
C ALA A 27 21.72 4.70 -2.08
N ALA A 28 21.93 3.42 -1.76
CA ALA A 28 21.72 2.32 -2.69
C ALA A 28 20.24 2.18 -3.10
N LEU A 29 19.30 2.28 -2.15
CA LEU A 29 17.86 2.26 -2.46
C LEU A 29 17.44 3.46 -3.33
N HIS A 30 18.02 4.64 -3.08
CA HIS A 30 17.75 5.82 -3.89
C HIS A 30 18.21 5.61 -5.33
N GLU A 31 19.37 4.97 -5.53
CA GLU A 31 19.82 4.59 -6.86
C GLU A 31 18.87 3.61 -7.54
N VAL A 32 18.37 2.58 -6.83
CA VAL A 32 17.35 1.66 -7.38
C VAL A 32 16.12 2.41 -7.86
N LEU A 33 15.63 3.38 -7.08
CA LEU A 33 14.50 4.21 -7.45
C LEU A 33 14.75 5.06 -8.70
N LEU A 34 15.97 5.56 -8.91
CA LEU A 34 16.32 6.35 -10.09
C LEU A 34 16.23 5.52 -11.39
N TYR A 35 16.61 4.24 -11.32
CA TYR A 35 16.62 3.36 -12.50
C TYR A 35 15.35 2.53 -12.69
N LYS A 36 14.34 2.65 -11.81
CA LYS A 36 13.13 1.81 -11.88
C LYS A 36 12.31 1.93 -13.17
N SER A 37 12.46 3.02 -13.92
CA SER A 37 11.77 3.24 -15.20
C SER A 37 12.44 2.56 -16.38
N VAL A 38 13.72 2.17 -16.25
CA VAL A 38 14.53 1.60 -17.32
C VAL A 38 15.00 0.18 -17.01
N CYS A 39 15.07 -0.20 -15.74
CA CYS A 39 15.43 -1.55 -15.29
C CYS A 39 14.20 -2.24 -14.69
N ARG A 40 13.98 -3.49 -15.09
CA ARG A 40 12.95 -4.33 -14.45
C ARG A 40 13.51 -4.91 -13.16
N ALA A 41 12.72 -4.85 -12.08
CA ALA A 41 13.09 -5.49 -10.83
C ALA A 41 13.00 -7.01 -10.95
N THR A 42 13.98 -7.72 -10.41
CA THR A 42 13.98 -9.18 -10.29
C THR A 42 13.56 -9.58 -8.88
N PRO A 43 12.96 -10.77 -8.67
CA PRO A 43 12.63 -11.25 -7.32
C PRO A 43 13.81 -11.20 -6.34
N GLY A 44 15.02 -11.59 -6.78
CA GLY A 44 16.23 -11.55 -5.94
C GLY A 44 16.69 -10.13 -5.55
N LEU A 45 16.48 -9.14 -6.43
CA LEU A 45 16.68 -7.73 -6.06
C LEU A 45 15.67 -7.32 -4.99
N LEU A 46 14.39 -7.68 -5.17
CA LEU A 46 13.33 -7.35 -4.22
C LEU A 46 13.51 -8.06 -2.87
N ASP A 47 14.07 -9.27 -2.84
CA ASP A 47 14.48 -9.95 -1.60
C ASP A 47 15.51 -9.09 -0.84
N THR A 48 16.45 -8.48 -1.56
CA THR A 48 17.46 -7.60 -0.95
C THR A 48 16.84 -6.30 -0.45
N VAL A 49 15.91 -5.71 -1.21
CA VAL A 49 15.16 -4.51 -0.80
C VAL A 49 14.29 -4.79 0.42
N ALA A 50 13.66 -5.96 0.51
CA ALA A 50 12.78 -6.34 1.62
C ALA A 50 13.53 -6.34 2.97
N VAL A 51 14.82 -6.69 3.01
CA VAL A 51 15.64 -6.60 4.23
C VAL A 51 15.67 -5.18 4.81
N ALA A 52 15.56 -4.15 3.97
CA ALA A 52 15.58 -2.76 4.41
C ALA A 52 14.26 -2.31 5.10
N LEU A 53 13.19 -3.11 5.05
CA LEU A 53 11.93 -2.81 5.73
C LEU A 53 12.05 -2.79 7.26
N ASP A 54 13.05 -3.47 7.82
CA ASP A 54 13.26 -3.52 9.28
C ASP A 54 13.97 -2.27 9.82
N GLN A 55 14.49 -1.41 8.93
CA GLN A 55 15.18 -0.17 9.29
C GLN A 55 14.21 0.93 9.75
N ASP A 56 14.74 2.11 10.08
CA ASP A 56 13.92 3.27 10.43
C ASP A 56 13.00 3.73 9.29
N TYR A 57 12.04 4.59 9.63
CA TYR A 57 11.01 5.09 8.72
C TYR A 57 11.55 5.52 7.35
N LYS A 58 12.64 6.29 7.31
CA LYS A 58 13.15 6.87 6.06
C LYS A 58 13.63 5.79 5.09
N VAL A 59 14.33 4.79 5.61
CA VAL A 59 14.84 3.66 4.82
C VAL A 59 13.72 2.70 4.46
N ALA A 60 12.87 2.34 5.42
CA ALA A 60 11.76 1.43 5.21
C ALA A 60 10.76 1.99 4.18
N TYR A 61 10.46 3.29 4.25
CA TYR A 61 9.57 3.95 3.29
C TYR A 61 10.13 3.90 1.87
N MET A 62 11.43 4.18 1.70
CA MET A 62 12.07 4.11 0.39
C MET A 62 12.09 2.69 -0.19
N ALA A 63 12.43 1.70 0.63
CA ALA A 63 12.34 0.29 0.25
C ALA A 63 10.93 -0.08 -0.19
N LEU A 64 9.93 0.37 0.56
CA LEU A 64 8.53 0.07 0.26
C LEU A 64 8.03 0.78 -1.00
N GLN A 65 8.53 1.96 -1.36
CA GLN A 65 8.23 2.58 -2.65
C GLN A 65 8.73 1.75 -3.84
N ILE A 66 9.90 1.11 -3.71
CA ILE A 66 10.44 0.21 -4.73
C ILE A 66 9.58 -1.05 -4.83
N LEU A 67 9.29 -1.68 -3.68
CA LEU A 67 8.46 -2.89 -3.61
C LEU A 67 7.04 -2.64 -4.13
N HIS A 68 6.46 -1.48 -3.80
CA HIS A 68 5.16 -1.05 -4.29
C HIS A 68 5.15 -0.90 -5.81
N ASP A 69 6.11 -0.18 -6.39
CA ASP A 69 6.21 -0.01 -7.84
C ASP A 69 6.37 -1.36 -8.56
N ALA A 70 7.23 -2.23 -8.03
CA ALA A 70 7.45 -3.56 -8.59
C ALA A 70 6.20 -4.45 -8.52
N ALA A 71 5.51 -4.50 -7.37
CA ALA A 71 4.31 -5.30 -7.19
C ALA A 71 3.15 -4.80 -8.05
N ILE A 72 2.89 -3.48 -8.05
CA ILE A 72 1.71 -2.91 -8.70
C ILE A 72 1.91 -2.75 -10.21
N ARG A 73 3.05 -2.22 -10.65
CA ARG A 73 3.28 -1.93 -12.08
C ARG A 73 3.93 -3.10 -12.81
N GLN A 74 4.91 -3.74 -12.20
CA GLN A 74 5.70 -4.77 -12.86
C GLN A 74 5.18 -6.19 -12.59
N ARG A 75 4.25 -6.34 -11.64
CA ARG A 75 3.70 -7.62 -11.17
C ARG A 75 4.81 -8.58 -10.72
N VAL A 76 5.85 -8.05 -10.06
CA VAL A 76 6.98 -8.82 -9.52
C VAL A 76 6.99 -8.68 -8.01
N LEU A 77 7.18 -9.81 -7.32
CA LEU A 77 7.26 -9.90 -5.86
C LEU A 77 8.61 -10.53 -5.46
N PRO A 78 9.03 -10.36 -4.19
CA PRO A 78 10.07 -11.18 -3.57
C PRO A 78 9.83 -12.69 -3.75
N THR A 79 10.91 -13.48 -3.67
CA THR A 79 10.89 -14.92 -3.93
C THR A 79 10.04 -15.67 -2.90
N ASP A 80 10.18 -15.34 -1.62
CA ASP A 80 9.38 -15.92 -0.53
C ASP A 80 8.20 -15.00 -0.19
N GLY A 81 7.07 -15.24 -0.86
CA GLY A 81 5.86 -14.44 -0.68
C GLY A 81 5.29 -14.51 0.74
N GLU A 82 5.39 -15.65 1.43
CA GLU A 82 4.83 -15.82 2.76
C GLU A 82 5.65 -15.06 3.83
N ALA A 83 6.98 -15.18 3.76
CA ALA A 83 7.87 -14.40 4.61
C ALA A 83 7.72 -12.90 4.35
N PHE A 84 7.59 -12.51 3.09
CA PHE A 84 7.39 -11.12 2.72
C PHE A 84 6.06 -10.56 3.25
N ALA A 85 4.96 -11.31 3.12
CA ALA A 85 3.66 -10.91 3.67
C ALA A 85 3.72 -10.69 5.20
N ARG A 86 4.41 -11.58 5.94
CA ARG A 86 4.64 -11.40 7.38
C ARG A 86 5.42 -10.11 7.68
N GLN A 87 6.44 -9.81 6.88
CA GLN A 87 7.24 -8.61 7.05
C GLN A 87 6.43 -7.34 6.79
N LEU A 88 5.61 -7.32 5.73
CA LEU A 88 4.70 -6.21 5.45
C LEU A 88 3.68 -6.00 6.57
N LYS A 89 3.10 -7.08 7.12
CA LYS A 89 2.22 -7.00 8.29
C LYS A 89 2.93 -6.41 9.50
N SER A 90 4.19 -6.78 9.75
CA SER A 90 5.02 -6.16 10.79
C SER A 90 5.22 -4.65 10.56
N VAL A 91 5.47 -4.23 9.31
CA VAL A 91 5.57 -2.80 8.94
C VAL A 91 4.26 -2.06 9.24
N VAL A 92 3.12 -2.61 8.84
CA VAL A 92 1.80 -2.04 9.14
C VAL A 92 1.62 -1.87 10.64
N LEU A 93 1.86 -2.91 11.44
CA LEU A 93 1.73 -2.85 12.90
C LEU A 93 2.65 -1.80 13.54
N ARG A 94 3.87 -1.65 13.02
CA ARG A 94 4.87 -0.70 13.54
C ARG A 94 4.49 0.76 13.30
N PHE A 95 3.79 1.05 12.20
CA PHE A 95 3.55 2.43 11.75
C PHE A 95 2.07 2.86 11.76
N ARG A 96 1.11 1.95 11.92
CA ARG A 96 -0.33 2.23 11.78
C ARG A 96 -0.88 3.34 12.67
N ASP A 97 -0.27 3.55 13.84
CA ASP A 97 -0.73 4.52 14.85
C ASP A 97 0.01 5.87 14.78
N THR A 98 0.92 6.06 13.82
CA THR A 98 1.64 7.34 13.62
C THR A 98 1.10 8.05 12.37
N PRO A 99 0.40 9.20 12.50
CA PRO A 99 -0.21 9.91 11.36
C PRO A 99 0.78 10.26 10.24
N GLU A 100 2.00 10.66 10.58
CA GLU A 100 3.04 11.01 9.61
C GLU A 100 3.55 9.79 8.82
N SER A 101 3.28 8.58 9.33
CA SER A 101 3.68 7.31 8.72
C SER A 101 2.57 6.67 7.88
N ARG A 102 1.42 7.33 7.66
CA ARG A 102 0.38 6.76 6.78
C ARG A 102 0.85 6.42 5.36
N PRO A 103 1.77 7.15 4.72
CA PRO A 103 2.28 6.75 3.39
C PRO A 103 2.93 5.35 3.38
N ILE A 104 3.69 4.99 4.41
CA ILE A 104 4.30 3.64 4.48
C ILE A 104 3.23 2.56 4.71
N VAL A 105 2.24 2.83 5.57
CA VAL A 105 1.12 1.90 5.82
C VAL A 105 0.34 1.66 4.53
N ARG A 106 -0.02 2.72 3.81
CA ARG A 106 -0.71 2.66 2.52
C ARG A 106 0.03 1.78 1.51
N HIS A 107 1.32 2.00 1.31
CA HIS A 107 2.09 1.19 0.37
C HIS A 107 2.15 -0.28 0.79
N ALA A 108 2.28 -0.57 2.09
CA ALA A 108 2.31 -1.94 2.59
C ALA A 108 0.97 -2.64 2.34
N LEU A 109 -0.14 -1.97 2.61
CA LEU A 109 -1.49 -2.48 2.34
C LEU A 109 -1.72 -2.73 0.85
N HIS A 110 -1.28 -1.83 -0.03
CA HIS A 110 -1.41 -2.03 -1.47
C HIS A 110 -0.60 -3.25 -1.95
N VAL A 111 0.60 -3.47 -1.40
CA VAL A 111 1.40 -4.65 -1.75
C VAL A 111 0.74 -5.93 -1.21
N LEU A 112 0.31 -5.95 0.06
CA LEU A 112 -0.45 -7.07 0.64
C LEU A 112 -1.72 -7.39 -0.17
N ALA A 113 -2.45 -6.37 -0.60
CA ALA A 113 -3.64 -6.55 -1.43
C ALA A 113 -3.32 -7.15 -2.80
N SER A 114 -2.20 -6.75 -3.41
CA SER A 114 -1.74 -7.36 -4.67
C SER A 114 -1.36 -8.83 -4.52
N MET A 115 -1.06 -9.28 -3.30
CA MET A 115 -0.79 -10.66 -2.93
C MET A 115 -2.06 -11.42 -2.51
N GLY A 116 -3.19 -10.74 -2.36
CA GLY A 116 -4.43 -11.33 -1.85
C GLY A 116 -4.39 -11.67 -0.36
N ASP A 117 -3.59 -10.96 0.45
CA ASP A 117 -3.51 -11.21 1.89
C ASP A 117 -4.66 -10.51 2.64
N ASP A 118 -5.49 -11.30 3.34
CA ASP A 118 -6.65 -10.83 4.11
C ASP A 118 -6.28 -9.90 5.29
N GLY A 119 -5.01 -9.82 5.67
CA GLY A 119 -4.54 -8.86 6.68
C GLY A 119 -4.84 -7.40 6.31
N VAL A 120 -5.13 -7.11 5.04
CA VAL A 120 -5.65 -5.81 4.60
C VAL A 120 -7.03 -5.52 5.18
N ILE A 121 -7.93 -6.52 5.19
CA ILE A 121 -9.28 -6.38 5.75
C ILE A 121 -9.22 -6.27 7.27
N GLU A 122 -8.35 -7.04 7.92
CA GLU A 122 -8.09 -6.91 9.36
C GLU A 122 -7.63 -5.48 9.72
N GLN A 123 -6.74 -4.90 8.92
CA GLN A 123 -6.29 -3.52 9.11
C GLN A 123 -7.42 -2.50 8.82
N LEU A 124 -8.28 -2.74 7.84
CA LEU A 124 -9.46 -1.90 7.59
C LEU A 124 -10.41 -1.90 8.79
N VAL A 125 -10.69 -3.07 9.36
CA VAL A 125 -11.51 -3.20 10.59
C VAL A 125 -10.88 -2.43 11.76
N TYR A 126 -9.55 -2.45 11.88
CA TYR A 126 -8.83 -1.66 12.88
C TYR A 126 -8.94 -0.15 12.63
N ASP A 127 -8.78 0.28 11.39
CA ASP A 127 -8.75 1.70 11.03
C ASP A 127 -10.14 2.33 11.03
N ALA A 128 -11.21 1.59 10.71
CA ALA A 128 -12.55 2.14 10.51
C ALA A 128 -13.08 2.97 11.70
N PRO A 129 -13.00 2.50 12.96
CA PRO A 129 -13.39 3.30 14.12
C PRO A 129 -12.60 4.60 14.34
N ARG A 130 -11.48 4.75 13.65
CA ARG A 130 -10.54 5.88 13.79
C ARG A 130 -10.62 6.82 12.60
N PHE A 131 -11.61 6.66 11.73
CA PHE A 131 -11.88 7.58 10.64
C PHE A 131 -12.38 8.92 11.21
N ASP A 132 -11.44 9.84 11.42
CA ASP A 132 -11.65 11.17 12.00
C ASP A 132 -12.22 12.21 11.00
N GLY A 133 -12.81 11.74 9.90
CA GLY A 133 -13.31 12.59 8.82
C GLY A 133 -12.23 13.07 7.84
N GLY A 134 -11.00 12.57 7.96
CA GLY A 134 -9.97 12.78 6.94
C GLY A 134 -10.21 11.89 5.70
N ILE A 135 -10.18 12.49 4.51
CA ILE A 135 -10.21 11.81 3.20
C ILE A 135 -9.08 10.76 3.09
N VAL A 136 -7.95 11.02 3.76
CA VAL A 136 -6.68 10.31 3.62
C VAL A 136 -6.78 8.81 3.90
N ARG A 137 -7.60 8.37 4.87
CA ARG A 137 -7.66 6.94 5.27
C ARG A 137 -8.48 6.10 4.31
N LYS A 138 -9.55 6.66 3.73
CA LYS A 138 -10.39 5.98 2.73
C LYS A 138 -9.62 5.72 1.43
N GLU A 139 -8.82 6.69 0.98
CA GLU A 139 -8.00 6.55 -0.24
C GLU A 139 -7.01 5.39 -0.20
N GLU A 140 -6.64 4.91 0.99
CA GLU A 140 -5.79 3.74 1.16
C GLU A 140 -6.50 2.43 0.78
N TYR A 141 -7.83 2.42 0.84
CA TYR A 141 -8.66 1.26 0.53
C TYR A 141 -9.43 1.40 -0.79
N CYS A 142 -9.62 2.63 -1.30
CA CYS A 142 -10.19 2.89 -2.63
C CYS A 142 -9.12 2.83 -3.74
N TYR A 143 -8.44 1.69 -3.88
CA TYR A 143 -7.38 1.49 -4.86
C TYR A 143 -7.62 0.22 -5.71
N PRO A 144 -7.22 0.16 -6.99
CA PRO A 144 -7.61 -0.95 -7.87
C PRO A 144 -7.25 -2.36 -7.35
N VAL A 145 -6.12 -2.50 -6.66
CA VAL A 145 -5.72 -3.81 -6.11
C VAL A 145 -6.53 -4.25 -4.89
N MET A 146 -7.30 -3.34 -4.26
CA MET A 146 -8.17 -3.66 -3.12
C MET A 146 -9.48 -4.30 -3.54
N VAL A 147 -9.91 -4.09 -4.77
CA VAL A 147 -11.26 -4.43 -5.26
C VAL A 147 -11.62 -5.89 -4.98
N ALA A 148 -10.74 -6.83 -5.34
CA ALA A 148 -11.02 -8.25 -5.17
C ALA A 148 -11.20 -8.64 -3.69
N LEU A 149 -10.34 -8.14 -2.79
CA LEU A 149 -10.44 -8.43 -1.36
C LEU A 149 -11.69 -7.81 -0.73
N VAL A 150 -12.03 -6.56 -1.09
CA VAL A 150 -13.23 -5.90 -0.57
C VAL A 150 -14.49 -6.61 -1.05
N VAL A 151 -14.55 -7.05 -2.32
CA VAL A 151 -15.69 -7.82 -2.85
C VAL A 151 -15.82 -9.17 -2.17
N GLN A 152 -14.70 -9.87 -1.93
CA GLN A 152 -14.69 -11.16 -1.23
C GLN A 152 -15.19 -11.06 0.22
N ASN A 153 -15.01 -9.89 0.85
CA ASN A 153 -15.38 -9.64 2.24
C ASN A 153 -16.57 -8.66 2.38
N ASP A 154 -17.39 -8.50 1.34
CA ASP A 154 -18.46 -7.47 1.31
C ASP A 154 -19.49 -7.65 2.43
N GLU A 155 -19.83 -8.89 2.77
CA GLU A 155 -20.79 -9.21 3.84
C GLU A 155 -20.24 -8.79 5.21
N ASP A 156 -19.00 -9.14 5.53
CA ASP A 156 -18.36 -8.75 6.79
C ASP A 156 -18.19 -7.24 6.90
N LEU A 157 -17.88 -6.57 5.79
CA LEU A 157 -17.81 -5.12 5.74
C LEU A 157 -19.19 -4.46 5.86
N ALA A 158 -20.26 -5.10 5.40
CA ALA A 158 -21.63 -4.65 5.64
C ALA A 158 -21.99 -4.71 7.13
N LEU A 159 -21.64 -5.81 7.80
CA LEU A 159 -21.85 -5.96 9.24
C LEU A 159 -21.04 -4.93 10.04
N LEU A 160 -19.79 -4.67 9.63
CA LEU A 160 -18.98 -3.60 10.22
C LEU A 160 -19.67 -2.24 10.04
N GLN A 161 -20.10 -1.89 8.83
CA GLN A 161 -20.82 -0.65 8.54
C GLN A 161 -22.05 -0.47 9.45
N GLU A 162 -22.89 -1.50 9.57
CA GLU A 162 -24.07 -1.47 10.43
C GLU A 162 -23.70 -1.30 11.91
N ALA A 163 -22.68 -2.01 12.39
CA ALA A 163 -22.20 -1.89 13.76
C ALA A 163 -21.67 -0.48 14.07
N LEU A 164 -20.95 0.15 13.13
CA LEU A 164 -20.47 1.53 13.23
C LEU A 164 -21.65 2.53 13.27
N ALA A 165 -22.68 2.32 12.46
CA ALA A 165 -23.87 3.17 12.45
C ALA A 165 -24.68 3.05 13.76
N ASN A 166 -24.89 1.82 14.24
CA ASN A 166 -25.67 1.53 15.46
C ASN A 166 -25.06 2.14 16.73
N ARG A 167 -23.73 2.35 16.77
CA ARG A 167 -23.04 3.04 17.87
C ARG A 167 -22.95 4.57 17.69
N GLY A 168 -23.56 5.12 16.63
CA GLY A 168 -23.57 6.55 16.34
C GLY A 168 -22.37 7.06 15.54
N ASP A 169 -21.50 6.18 15.04
CA ASP A 169 -20.30 6.54 14.28
C ASP A 169 -20.60 6.60 12.78
N LEU A 170 -21.49 7.53 12.41
CA LEU A 170 -22.04 7.65 11.06
C LEU A 170 -20.95 7.96 10.02
N ARG A 171 -19.89 8.69 10.40
CA ARG A 171 -18.77 9.00 9.50
C ARG A 171 -17.94 7.77 9.17
N ALA A 172 -17.62 6.95 10.17
CA ALA A 172 -16.91 5.70 9.91
C ALA A 172 -17.76 4.73 9.08
N ALA A 173 -19.06 4.62 9.39
CA ALA A 173 -19.99 3.80 8.62
C ALA A 173 -20.06 4.24 7.15
N GLU A 174 -20.13 5.55 6.91
CA GLU A 174 -20.15 6.14 5.58
C GLU A 174 -18.87 5.83 4.79
N ALA A 175 -17.70 5.98 5.40
CA ALA A 175 -16.44 5.65 4.73
C ALA A 175 -16.34 4.16 4.36
N ILE A 176 -16.85 3.25 5.20
CA ILE A 176 -16.95 1.81 4.84
C ILE A 176 -17.92 1.60 3.67
N ARG A 177 -19.07 2.27 3.68
CA ARG A 177 -20.02 2.24 2.55
C ARG A 177 -19.34 2.64 1.25
N GLU A 178 -18.62 3.76 1.25
CA GLU A 178 -17.92 4.27 0.06
C GLU A 178 -16.80 3.34 -0.42
N ILE A 179 -16.05 2.70 0.48
CA ILE A 179 -15.03 1.69 0.12
C ILE A 179 -15.70 0.49 -0.60
N ARG A 180 -16.83 0.02 -0.08
CA ARG A 180 -17.61 -1.07 -0.70
C ARG A 180 -18.18 -0.66 -2.05
N GLU A 181 -18.72 0.55 -2.17
CA GLU A 181 -19.23 1.09 -3.44
C GLU A 181 -18.14 1.21 -4.49
N TYR A 182 -16.98 1.74 -4.11
CA TYR A 182 -15.81 1.76 -4.99
C TYR A 182 -15.45 0.36 -5.48
N ALA A 183 -15.46 -0.65 -4.60
CA ALA A 183 -15.08 -2.00 -4.99
C ALA A 183 -16.11 -2.66 -5.94
N ARG A 184 -17.40 -2.33 -5.81
CA ARG A 184 -18.46 -2.83 -6.70
C ARG A 184 -18.41 -2.18 -8.08
N ASP A 185 -18.16 -0.88 -8.13
CA ASP A 185 -18.07 -0.13 -9.39
C ASP A 185 -16.98 0.96 -9.31
N PRO A 186 -15.70 0.60 -9.57
CA PRO A 186 -14.61 1.56 -9.50
C PRO A 186 -14.71 2.69 -10.55
N GLU A 187 -15.34 2.44 -11.69
CA GLU A 187 -15.44 3.41 -12.79
C GLU A 187 -16.56 4.41 -12.51
N GLY A 188 -17.78 3.94 -12.22
CA GLY A 188 -18.90 4.79 -11.87
C GLY A 188 -18.65 5.60 -10.59
N TYR A 189 -17.95 5.01 -9.61
CA TYR A 189 -17.53 5.76 -8.42
C TYR A 189 -16.63 6.96 -8.77
N ARG A 190 -15.64 6.78 -9.66
CA ARG A 190 -14.75 7.88 -10.08
C ARG A 190 -15.49 8.95 -10.87
N GLU A 191 -16.44 8.57 -11.71
CA GLU A 191 -17.29 9.49 -12.45
C GLU A 191 -18.14 10.35 -11.49
N ASN A 192 -18.81 9.71 -10.52
CA ASN A 192 -19.60 10.41 -9.50
C ASN A 192 -18.76 11.41 -8.69
N VAL A 193 -17.56 11.03 -8.27
CA VAL A 193 -16.64 11.94 -7.56
C VAL A 193 -16.23 13.12 -8.44
N ARG A 194 -15.94 12.87 -9.72
CA ARG A 194 -15.58 13.92 -10.67
C ARG A 194 -16.74 14.89 -10.90
N GLU A 195 -17.97 14.40 -11.05
CA GLU A 195 -19.15 15.25 -11.20
C GLU A 195 -19.42 16.10 -9.96
N ALA A 196 -19.28 15.53 -8.76
CA ALA A 196 -19.44 16.27 -7.51
C ALA A 196 -18.42 17.42 -7.42
N GLN A 197 -17.16 17.16 -7.77
CA GLN A 197 -16.12 18.18 -7.82
C GLN A 197 -16.41 19.28 -8.85
N HIS A 198 -16.98 18.95 -10.01
CA HIS A 198 -17.37 19.96 -11.00
C HIS A 198 -18.49 20.87 -10.48
N ARG A 199 -19.51 20.33 -9.79
CA ARG A 199 -20.60 21.12 -9.21
C ARG A 199 -20.14 22.07 -8.11
N ASP A 200 -19.10 21.70 -7.35
CA ASP A 200 -18.52 22.55 -6.31
C ASP A 200 -17.68 23.70 -6.89
N VAL A 201 -17.13 23.55 -8.10
CA VAL A 201 -16.36 24.60 -8.80
C VAL A 201 -17.28 25.64 -9.45
N ASP A 202 -18.48 25.24 -9.87
CA ASP A 202 -19.46 26.13 -10.50
C ASP A 202 -20.19 27.07 -9.51
N ILE A 203 -19.84 27.03 -8.21
CA ILE A 203 -20.42 27.87 -7.14
C ILE A 203 -19.51 29.05 -6.77
N PHE A 204 -18.38 29.26 -7.46
CA PHE A 204 -17.46 30.40 -7.25
C PHE A 204 -17.44 31.42 -8.39
#